data_AF-A0A843HNQ5-F1
#
_entry.id   AF-A0A843HNQ5-F1
#
_cell.length_a   1.000
_cell.length_b   1.000
_cell.length_c   1.000
_cell.angle_alpha   90.00
_cell.angle_beta   90.00
_cell.angle_gamma   90.00
#
_symmetry.space_group_name_H-M   'P 1'
#
loop_
_entity.id
_entity.type
_entity.pdbx_description
1 polymer ?
#
loop_
_entity_poly.entity_id
_entity_poly.type
_entity_poly.pdbx_seq_one_letter_code
_entity_poly.pdbx_strand_id
1 'polypeptide(L)'
;MSKNTYLRRKEQGLCTKCGGEIEADRKGKTTCYECSQINVKYKRETAEFCRNNGICPRCHRVKLIGNEKNCPECSAKNYAYLQKQLRENPETIERREEQSRIHKKDVYTQRKQNGLCTCCGKPLGRMDYGALTCLRCREKHNSYKLKSQKPRSEYKSSIWKSQGLCPCCGQPLYKNHGLCKKHYDMQITSHDYSKSRTVIIKYGKANMSNVQK
;
A
#
# COMPACT_ATOMS: atom_id res chain seq x y z
N MET A 1 -7.17 17.15 38.61
CA MET A 1 -8.35 17.99 38.30
C MET A 1 -9.59 17.24 38.76
N SER A 2 -10.43 17.88 39.56
CA SER A 2 -11.69 17.28 40.02
C SER A 2 -12.65 17.06 38.84
N LYS A 3 -13.42 15.96 38.90
CA LYS A 3 -14.46 15.62 37.90
C LYS A 3 -15.46 16.76 37.74
N ASN A 4 -15.77 17.47 38.83
CA ASN A 4 -16.69 18.60 38.85
C ASN A 4 -16.15 19.80 38.04
N THR A 5 -14.85 20.13 38.19
CA THR A 5 -14.20 21.20 37.40
C THR A 5 -14.17 20.89 35.90
N TYR A 6 -13.96 19.63 35.53
CA TYR A 6 -13.98 19.21 34.13
C TYR A 6 -15.35 19.45 33.49
N LEU A 7 -16.41 18.94 34.12
CA LEU A 7 -17.77 19.03 33.62
C LEU A 7 -18.21 20.48 33.49
N ARG A 8 -18.02 21.28 34.55
CA ARG A 8 -18.35 22.71 34.56
C ARG A 8 -17.68 23.47 33.41
N ARG A 9 -16.36 23.30 33.22
CA ARG A 9 -15.63 23.97 32.13
C ARG A 9 -16.10 23.51 30.75
N LYS A 10 -16.37 22.21 30.59
CA LYS A 10 -16.88 21.65 29.34
C LYS A 10 -18.26 22.22 28.98
N GLU A 11 -19.16 22.32 29.94
CA GLU A 11 -20.51 22.89 29.76
C GLU A 11 -20.44 24.38 29.40
N GLN A 12 -19.51 25.13 30.00
CA GLN A 12 -19.25 26.53 29.70
C GLN A 12 -18.50 26.76 28.37
N GLY A 13 -18.16 25.69 27.62
CA GLY A 13 -17.39 25.80 26.38
C GLY A 13 -15.93 26.24 26.58
N LEU A 14 -15.42 26.14 27.81
CA LEU A 14 -14.05 26.49 28.17
C LEU A 14 -13.11 25.30 28.00
N CYS A 15 -11.83 25.61 27.82
CA CYS A 15 -10.77 24.62 27.81
C CYS A 15 -10.77 23.86 29.14
N THR A 16 -11.01 22.55 29.09
CA THR A 16 -11.07 21.71 30.28
C THR A 16 -9.74 21.66 31.04
N LYS A 17 -8.61 21.98 30.41
CA LYS A 17 -7.27 21.97 31.02
C LYS A 17 -6.93 23.29 31.70
N CYS A 18 -6.79 24.38 30.93
CA CYS A 18 -6.40 25.68 31.47
C CYS A 18 -7.59 26.53 31.95
N GLY A 19 -8.80 26.30 31.46
CA GLY A 19 -9.98 27.11 31.75
C GLY A 19 -10.16 28.34 30.85
N GLY A 20 -9.23 28.57 29.91
CA GLY A 20 -9.37 29.64 28.92
C GLY A 20 -10.43 29.35 27.86
N GLU A 21 -10.79 30.38 27.10
CA GLU A 21 -11.73 30.26 25.99
C GLU A 21 -11.19 29.33 24.88
N ILE A 22 -12.10 28.68 24.16
CA ILE A 22 -11.76 27.85 23.02
C ILE A 22 -11.89 28.70 21.77
N GLU A 23 -10.89 28.59 20.89
CA GLU A 23 -10.82 29.32 19.64
C GLU A 23 -12.02 29.01 18.74
N ALA A 24 -12.49 30.00 17.98
CA ALA A 24 -13.74 29.89 17.20
C ALA A 24 -13.70 28.77 16.15
N ASP A 25 -12.55 28.55 15.52
CA ASP A 25 -12.27 27.47 14.57
C ASP A 25 -12.25 26.08 15.22
N ARG A 26 -12.19 26.02 16.56
CA ARG A 26 -12.14 24.81 17.38
C ARG A 26 -13.40 24.64 18.24
N LYS A 27 -14.48 25.37 17.94
CA LYS A 27 -15.76 25.25 18.64
C LYS A 27 -16.23 23.79 18.67
N GLY A 28 -16.64 23.32 19.86
CA GLY A 28 -17.02 21.92 20.11
C GLY A 28 -15.86 21.00 20.52
N LYS A 29 -14.61 21.47 20.51
CA LYS A 29 -13.51 20.78 21.20
C LYS A 29 -13.61 21.04 22.71
N THR A 30 -12.91 20.23 23.49
CA THR A 30 -12.87 20.33 24.96
C THR A 30 -11.58 20.96 25.48
N THR A 31 -10.65 21.33 24.60
CA THR A 31 -9.37 21.93 24.94
C THR A 31 -8.97 22.95 23.87
N CYS A 32 -8.40 24.07 24.30
CA CYS A 32 -7.79 25.06 23.41
C CYS A 32 -6.64 24.46 22.60
N TYR A 33 -6.19 25.20 21.57
CA TYR A 33 -5.10 24.82 20.69
C TYR A 33 -3.81 24.54 21.48
N GLU A 34 -3.41 25.45 22.37
CA GLU A 34 -2.16 25.33 23.13
C GLU A 34 -2.12 24.08 24.00
N CYS A 35 -3.18 23.85 24.80
CA CYS A 35 -3.28 22.65 25.63
C CYS A 35 -3.31 21.38 24.79
N SER A 36 -3.90 21.42 23.60
CA SER A 36 -3.86 20.33 22.64
C SER A 36 -2.44 20.07 22.14
N GLN A 37 -1.68 21.13 21.78
CA GLN A 37 -0.31 21.00 21.30
C GLN A 37 0.64 20.48 22.39
N ILE A 38 0.51 20.97 23.62
CA ILE A 38 1.28 20.47 24.77
C ILE A 38 1.06 18.97 24.95
N ASN A 39 -0.20 18.51 24.89
CA ASN A 39 -0.52 17.09 25.01
C ASN A 39 0.01 16.26 23.84
N VAL A 40 -0.03 16.79 22.61
CA VAL A 40 0.55 16.13 21.42
C VAL A 40 2.06 15.98 21.57
N LYS A 41 2.75 17.06 21.97
CA LYS A 41 4.19 17.08 22.22
C LYS A 41 4.58 16.06 23.29
N TYR A 42 3.92 16.11 24.45
CA TYR A 42 4.16 15.18 25.55
C TYR A 42 4.00 13.71 25.11
N LYS A 43 2.93 13.39 24.37
CA LYS A 43 2.71 12.02 23.86
C LYS A 43 3.80 11.58 22.89
N ARG A 44 4.24 12.48 22.01
CA ARG A 44 5.31 12.20 21.04
C ARG A 44 6.63 11.91 21.76
N GLU A 45 7.02 12.79 22.67
CA GLU A 45 8.25 12.69 23.45
C GLU A 45 8.24 11.43 24.34
N THR A 46 7.12 11.14 25.00
CA THR A 46 6.96 9.92 25.81
C THR A 46 7.10 8.67 24.95
N ALA A 47 6.46 8.62 23.78
CA ALA A 47 6.55 7.48 22.88
C ALA A 47 7.95 7.29 22.29
N GLU A 48 8.69 8.38 22.06
CA GLU A 48 10.08 8.35 21.64
C GLU A 48 11.01 7.86 22.75
N PHE A 49 10.88 8.42 23.96
CA PHE A 49 11.58 7.96 25.15
C PHE A 49 11.36 6.47 25.39
N CYS A 50 10.11 5.99 25.34
CA CYS A 50 9.81 4.59 25.54
C CYS A 50 10.49 3.71 24.48
N ARG A 51 10.41 4.08 23.19
CA ARG A 51 11.07 3.33 22.11
C ARG A 51 12.58 3.26 22.29
N ASN A 52 13.22 4.37 22.64
CA ASN A 52 14.67 4.44 22.82
C ASN A 52 15.15 3.64 24.04
N ASN A 53 14.32 3.53 25.08
CA ASN A 53 14.64 2.75 26.29
C ASN A 53 14.12 1.31 26.23
N GLY A 54 13.59 0.87 25.08
CA GLY A 54 13.01 -0.46 24.94
C GLY A 54 11.83 -0.70 25.88
N ILE A 55 11.03 0.32 26.17
CA ILE A 55 9.81 0.24 26.99
C ILE A 55 8.59 0.29 26.07
N CYS A 56 7.54 -0.45 26.42
CA CYS A 56 6.30 -0.44 25.67
C CYS A 56 5.67 0.96 25.62
N PRO A 57 5.52 1.60 24.44
CA PRO A 57 4.98 2.96 24.29
C PRO A 57 3.46 3.06 24.51
N ARG A 58 2.80 1.95 24.85
CA ARG A 58 1.34 1.90 25.09
C ARG A 58 1.01 1.89 26.56
N CYS A 59 1.68 1.04 27.33
CA CYS A 59 1.45 0.92 28.76
C CYS A 59 2.54 1.56 29.62
N HIS A 60 3.71 1.86 29.05
CA HIS A 60 4.87 2.44 29.73
C HIS A 60 5.38 1.63 30.94
N ARG A 61 5.02 0.34 31.05
CA ARG A 61 5.32 -0.51 32.23
C ARG A 61 6.38 -1.57 31.98
N VAL A 62 6.39 -2.18 30.79
CA VAL A 62 7.15 -3.40 30.51
C VAL A 62 8.21 -3.13 29.45
N LYS A 63 9.40 -3.71 29.62
CA LYS A 63 10.43 -3.71 28.58
C LYS A 63 10.02 -4.60 27.40
N LEU A 64 10.31 -4.14 26.20
CA LEU A 64 10.07 -4.85 24.95
C LEU A 64 11.13 -5.94 24.79
N ILE A 65 10.72 -7.06 24.21
CA ILE A 65 11.60 -8.19 23.91
C ILE A 65 11.89 -8.16 22.42
N GLY A 66 13.18 -8.18 22.05
CA GLY A 66 13.62 -8.15 20.66
C GLY A 66 13.16 -6.89 19.91
N ASN A 67 12.57 -7.09 18.72
CA ASN A 67 12.16 -6.01 17.80
C ASN A 67 10.65 -5.69 17.87
N GLU A 68 9.97 -6.11 18.93
CA GLU A 68 8.55 -5.83 19.11
C GLU A 68 8.29 -4.33 19.31
N LYS A 69 7.16 -3.84 18.81
CA LYS A 69 6.76 -2.42 18.93
C LYS A 69 5.95 -2.13 20.19
N ASN A 70 5.28 -3.14 20.72
CA ASN A 70 4.41 -3.08 21.90
C ASN A 70 4.59 -4.37 22.70
N CYS A 71 4.35 -4.34 24.01
CA CYS A 71 4.40 -5.56 24.80
C CYS A 71 3.31 -6.57 24.38
N PRO A 72 3.51 -7.88 24.63
CA PRO A 72 2.55 -8.92 24.28
C PRO A 72 1.14 -8.66 24.80
N GLU A 73 1.01 -8.15 26.04
CA GLU A 73 -0.29 -7.82 26.64
C GLU A 73 -1.03 -6.72 25.85
N CYS A 74 -0.33 -5.63 25.51
CA CYS A 74 -0.93 -4.55 24.73
C CYS A 74 -1.26 -4.98 23.30
N SER A 75 -0.42 -5.81 22.69
CA SER A 75 -0.66 -6.40 21.38
C SER A 75 -1.90 -7.30 21.39
N ALA A 76 -2.04 -8.18 22.39
CA ALA A 76 -3.19 -9.05 22.57
C ALA A 76 -4.49 -8.25 22.81
N LYS A 77 -4.45 -7.22 23.67
CA LYS A 77 -5.60 -6.33 23.89
C LYS A 77 -6.03 -5.62 22.60
N ASN A 78 -5.07 -5.11 21.83
CA ASN A 78 -5.36 -4.46 20.56
C ASN A 78 -5.96 -5.45 19.54
N TYR A 79 -5.43 -6.67 19.47
CA TYR A 79 -5.98 -7.72 18.61
C TYR A 79 -7.43 -8.06 19.00
N ALA A 80 -7.69 -8.32 20.28
CA ALA A 80 -9.03 -8.61 20.77
C ALA A 80 -10.02 -7.47 20.50
N TYR A 81 -9.59 -6.22 20.68
CA TYR A 81 -10.37 -5.04 20.31
C TYR A 81 -10.71 -5.01 18.82
N LEU A 82 -9.74 -5.22 17.94
CA LEU A 82 -9.96 -5.24 16.48
C LEU A 82 -10.90 -6.38 16.08
N GLN A 83 -10.76 -7.56 16.66
CA GLN A 83 -11.67 -8.70 16.44
C GLN A 83 -13.09 -8.40 16.89
N LYS A 84 -13.25 -7.75 18.04
CA LYS A 84 -14.57 -7.29 18.51
C LYS A 84 -15.19 -6.30 17.53
N GLN A 85 -14.43 -5.31 17.06
CA GLN A 85 -14.89 -4.33 16.07
C GLN A 85 -15.32 -4.98 14.75
N LEU A 86 -14.57 -5.99 14.28
CA LEU A 86 -14.90 -6.79 13.10
C LEU A 86 -16.25 -7.51 13.25
N ARG A 87 -16.50 -8.11 14.41
CA ARG A 87 -17.76 -8.83 14.67
C ARG A 87 -18.96 -7.90 14.85
N GLU A 88 -18.78 -6.82 15.59
CA GLU A 88 -19.90 -5.94 15.99
C GLU A 88 -20.26 -4.89 14.94
N ASN A 89 -19.31 -4.51 14.08
CA ASN A 89 -19.49 -3.41 13.14
C ASN A 89 -18.95 -3.72 11.73
N PRO A 90 -19.31 -4.86 11.10
CA PRO A 90 -18.76 -5.27 9.81
C PRO A 90 -18.96 -4.20 8.72
N GLU A 91 -20.13 -3.56 8.67
CA GLU A 91 -20.44 -2.50 7.71
C GLU A 91 -19.51 -1.28 7.85
N THR A 92 -19.00 -1.00 9.06
CA THR A 92 -18.06 0.12 9.25
C THR A 92 -16.70 -0.17 8.65
N ILE A 93 -16.31 -1.44 8.57
CA ILE A 93 -15.07 -1.87 7.93
C ILE A 93 -15.22 -1.81 6.42
N GLU A 94 -16.31 -2.35 5.87
CA GLU A 94 -16.59 -2.28 4.44
C GLU A 94 -16.64 -0.83 3.97
N ARG A 95 -17.34 0.04 4.70
CA ARG A 95 -17.39 1.48 4.41
C ARG A 95 -16.00 2.12 4.49
N ARG A 96 -15.17 1.74 5.46
CA ARG A 96 -13.79 2.24 5.58
C ARG A 96 -12.91 1.75 4.41
N GLU A 97 -13.06 0.51 4.00
CA GLU A 97 -12.36 -0.04 2.84
C GLU A 97 -12.76 0.67 1.57
N GLU A 98 -14.06 0.93 1.39
CA GLU A 98 -14.57 1.69 0.25
C GLU A 98 -14.02 3.11 0.23
N GLN A 99 -14.09 3.83 1.35
CA GLN A 99 -13.47 5.15 1.48
C GLN A 99 -11.96 5.11 1.17
N SER A 100 -11.27 4.04 1.59
CA SER A 100 -9.85 3.84 1.25
C SER A 100 -9.63 3.63 -0.24
N ARG A 101 -10.50 2.86 -0.92
CA ARG A 101 -10.44 2.64 -2.37
C ARG A 101 -10.66 3.96 -3.13
N ILE A 102 -11.69 4.71 -2.76
CA ILE A 102 -12.01 6.02 -3.34
C ILE A 102 -10.82 6.96 -3.17
N HIS A 103 -10.29 7.09 -1.95
CA HIS A 103 -9.16 7.96 -1.68
C HIS A 103 -7.90 7.57 -2.48
N LYS A 104 -7.59 6.26 -2.59
CA LYS A 104 -6.46 5.80 -3.40
C LYS A 104 -6.63 6.16 -4.87
N LYS A 105 -7.84 6.05 -5.41
CA LYS A 105 -8.16 6.41 -6.80
C LYS A 105 -8.03 7.91 -7.04
N ASP A 106 -8.50 8.72 -6.10
CA ASP A 106 -8.36 10.18 -6.13
C ASP A 106 -6.88 10.60 -6.08
N VAL A 107 -6.13 10.10 -5.10
CA VAL A 107 -4.68 10.35 -4.97
C VAL A 107 -3.91 9.94 -6.22
N TYR A 108 -4.25 8.80 -6.83
CA TYR A 108 -3.65 8.38 -8.10
C TYR A 108 -3.92 9.38 -9.22
N THR A 109 -5.17 9.85 -9.34
CA THR A 109 -5.61 10.78 -10.39
C THR A 109 -4.94 12.15 -10.22
N GLN A 110 -4.96 12.69 -9.00
CA GLN A 110 -4.29 13.95 -8.67
C GLN A 110 -2.79 13.89 -8.95
N ARG A 111 -2.11 12.81 -8.53
CA ARG A 111 -0.67 12.63 -8.81
C ARG A 111 -0.38 12.59 -10.30
N LYS A 112 -1.20 11.87 -11.07
CA LYS A 112 -1.05 11.78 -12.52
C LYS A 112 -1.21 13.16 -13.20
N GLN A 113 -2.23 13.93 -12.80
CA GLN A 113 -2.48 15.27 -13.34
C GLN A 113 -1.36 16.26 -13.00
N ASN A 114 -0.80 16.16 -11.79
CA ASN A 114 0.25 17.05 -11.31
C ASN A 114 1.68 16.62 -11.72
N GLY A 115 1.84 15.64 -12.63
CA GLY A 115 3.16 15.16 -13.04
C GLY A 115 3.97 14.52 -11.90
N LEU A 116 3.29 13.97 -10.89
CA LEU A 116 3.91 13.29 -9.75
C LEU A 116 3.91 11.77 -9.97
N CYS A 117 4.90 11.10 -9.39
CA CYS A 117 4.95 9.65 -9.36
C CYS A 117 3.73 9.09 -8.62
N THR A 118 2.91 8.31 -9.32
CA THR A 118 1.69 7.70 -8.78
C THR A 118 1.95 6.81 -7.55
N CYS A 119 3.12 6.18 -7.45
CA CYS A 119 3.52 5.38 -6.29
C CYS A 119 3.96 6.21 -5.07
N CYS A 120 4.97 7.07 -5.24
CA CYS A 120 5.62 7.74 -4.10
C CYS A 120 5.27 9.23 -3.93
N GLY A 121 4.53 9.82 -4.87
CA GLY A 121 4.12 11.23 -4.84
C GLY A 121 5.23 12.24 -5.13
N LYS A 122 6.46 11.80 -5.44
CA LYS A 122 7.56 12.69 -5.80
C LYS A 122 7.40 13.22 -7.24
N PRO A 123 7.87 14.44 -7.55
CA PRO A 123 7.89 14.95 -8.91
C PRO A 123 8.60 14.00 -9.88
N LEU A 124 8.03 13.81 -11.06
CA LEU A 124 8.67 13.08 -12.15
C LEU A 124 9.70 13.98 -12.83
N GLY A 125 10.91 13.45 -13.03
CA GLY A 125 12.00 14.19 -13.64
C GLY A 125 12.08 14.00 -15.15
N ARG A 126 13.06 14.63 -15.79
CA ARG A 126 13.35 14.44 -17.23
C ARG A 126 13.63 12.99 -17.61
N MET A 127 14.15 12.17 -16.69
CA MET A 127 14.40 10.74 -16.96
C MET A 127 13.12 9.88 -16.93
N ASP A 128 11.97 10.47 -16.58
CA ASP A 128 10.68 9.78 -16.45
C ASP A 128 9.69 10.16 -17.57
N TYR A 129 10.15 10.73 -18.70
CA TYR A 129 9.27 11.19 -19.79
C TYR A 129 8.24 10.14 -20.21
N GLY A 130 6.96 10.50 -20.13
CA GLY A 130 5.82 9.64 -20.49
C GLY A 130 5.49 8.55 -19.47
N ALA A 131 6.21 8.45 -18.35
CA ALA A 131 5.95 7.44 -17.34
C ALA A 131 5.07 7.95 -16.19
N LEU A 132 4.30 7.04 -15.58
CA LEU A 132 3.47 7.34 -14.40
C LEU A 132 4.20 7.11 -13.07
N THR A 133 5.41 6.56 -13.12
CA THR A 133 6.21 6.20 -11.94
C THR A 133 7.67 6.57 -12.14
N CYS A 134 8.30 7.07 -11.07
CA CYS A 134 9.71 7.44 -11.12
C CYS A 134 10.62 6.20 -11.24
N LEU A 135 11.79 6.37 -11.84
CA LEU A 135 12.81 5.32 -12.02
C LEU A 135 13.03 4.48 -10.74
N ARG A 136 13.24 5.14 -9.60
CA ARG A 136 13.46 4.46 -8.30
C ARG A 136 12.31 3.53 -7.90
N CYS A 137 11.06 3.95 -8.10
CA CYS A 137 9.90 3.10 -7.78
C CYS A 137 9.81 1.91 -8.75
N ARG A 138 10.15 2.13 -10.02
CA ARG A 138 10.15 1.10 -11.06
C ARG A 138 11.22 0.05 -10.81
N GLU A 139 12.43 0.46 -10.50
CA GLU A 139 13.55 -0.43 -10.13
C GLU A 139 13.21 -1.25 -8.90
N LYS A 140 12.66 -0.60 -7.86
CA LYS A 140 12.21 -1.30 -6.64
C LYS A 140 11.18 -2.37 -6.99
N HIS A 141 10.17 -2.04 -7.79
CA HIS A 141 9.17 -2.99 -8.24
C HIS A 141 9.75 -4.14 -9.07
N ASN A 142 10.70 -3.85 -9.97
CA ASN A 142 11.40 -4.86 -10.76
C ASN A 142 12.23 -5.79 -9.86
N SER A 143 12.92 -5.25 -8.84
CA SER A 143 13.68 -6.06 -7.88
C SER A 143 12.79 -7.05 -7.13
N TYR A 144 11.57 -6.65 -6.74
CA TYR A 144 10.62 -7.55 -6.11
C TYR A 144 10.13 -8.62 -7.08
N LYS A 145 9.82 -8.24 -8.32
CA LYS A 145 9.44 -9.21 -9.36
C LYS A 145 10.52 -10.27 -9.58
N LEU A 146 11.79 -9.86 -9.65
CA LEU A 146 12.93 -10.77 -9.79
C LEU A 146 13.06 -11.70 -8.59
N LYS A 147 12.90 -11.19 -7.36
CA LYS A 147 12.92 -12.01 -6.13
C LYS A 147 11.73 -12.97 -6.03
N SER A 148 10.55 -12.57 -6.51
CA SER A 148 9.33 -13.40 -6.47
C SER A 148 9.27 -14.45 -7.56
N GLN A 149 9.97 -14.22 -8.67
CA GLN A 149 10.20 -15.25 -9.66
C GLN A 149 11.16 -16.24 -9.03
N LYS A 150 10.62 -17.36 -8.51
CA LYS A 150 11.46 -18.52 -8.21
C LYS A 150 12.32 -18.76 -9.45
N PRO A 151 13.65 -18.91 -9.33
CA PRO A 151 14.44 -19.30 -10.48
C PRO A 151 13.77 -20.56 -11.02
N ARG A 152 13.27 -20.49 -12.25
CA ARG A 152 12.85 -21.68 -12.96
C ARG A 152 14.14 -22.45 -13.12
N SER A 153 14.44 -23.35 -12.19
CA SER A 153 15.76 -23.98 -12.15
C SER A 153 15.96 -24.59 -13.52
N GLU A 154 16.95 -24.09 -14.25
CA GLU A 154 17.30 -24.54 -15.60
C GLU A 154 17.42 -26.07 -15.61
N TYR A 155 17.94 -26.60 -14.49
CA TYR A 155 18.00 -28.00 -14.11
C TYR A 155 16.66 -28.77 -14.19
N LYS A 156 15.57 -28.22 -13.63
CA LYS A 156 14.24 -28.86 -13.68
C LYS A 156 13.63 -28.84 -15.09
N SER A 157 13.92 -27.78 -15.86
CA SER A 157 13.48 -27.66 -17.25
C SER A 157 14.19 -28.65 -18.17
N SER A 158 15.50 -28.85 -18.00
CA SER A 158 16.28 -29.82 -18.80
C SER A 158 15.91 -31.27 -18.48
N ILE A 159 15.76 -31.62 -17.19
CA ILE A 159 15.34 -32.96 -16.76
C ILE A 159 13.95 -33.29 -17.31
N TRP A 160 12.98 -32.38 -17.17
CA TRP A 160 11.63 -32.61 -17.69
C TRP A 160 11.62 -32.82 -19.19
N LYS A 161 12.39 -32.03 -19.96
CA LYS A 161 12.55 -32.27 -21.40
C LYS A 161 13.14 -33.65 -21.69
N SER A 162 14.16 -34.08 -20.96
CA SER A 162 14.78 -35.41 -21.13
C SER A 162 13.82 -36.56 -20.79
N GLN A 163 12.84 -36.32 -19.91
CA GLN A 163 11.82 -37.29 -19.50
C GLN A 163 10.55 -37.25 -20.38
N GLY A 164 10.55 -36.48 -21.49
CA GLY A 164 9.35 -36.34 -22.33
C GLY A 164 8.23 -35.53 -21.66
N LEU A 165 8.59 -34.60 -20.77
CA LEU A 165 7.68 -33.72 -20.04
C LEU A 165 7.87 -32.25 -20.43
N CYS A 166 6.78 -31.50 -20.35
CA CYS A 166 6.72 -30.09 -20.69
C CYS A 166 7.52 -29.25 -19.67
N PRO A 167 8.48 -28.42 -20.10
CA PRO A 167 9.28 -27.58 -19.21
C PRO A 167 8.46 -26.52 -18.45
N CYS A 168 7.21 -26.27 -18.87
CA CYS A 168 6.31 -25.27 -18.26
C CYS A 168 5.47 -25.83 -17.12
N CYS A 169 5.06 -27.10 -17.17
CA CYS A 169 4.16 -27.67 -16.17
C CYS A 169 4.39 -29.16 -15.82
N GLY A 170 5.37 -29.82 -16.44
CA GLY A 170 5.68 -31.23 -16.17
C GLY A 170 4.67 -32.23 -16.75
N GLN A 171 3.75 -31.81 -17.61
CA GLN A 171 2.81 -32.70 -18.32
C GLN A 171 3.47 -33.35 -19.55
N PRO A 172 3.02 -34.52 -20.02
CA PRO A 172 3.57 -35.16 -21.22
C PRO A 172 3.61 -34.24 -22.45
N LEU A 173 4.66 -34.39 -23.25
CA LEU A 173 4.82 -33.64 -24.50
C LEU A 173 3.72 -33.98 -25.51
N TYR A 174 3.32 -32.97 -26.28
CA TYR A 174 2.34 -33.13 -27.34
C TYR A 174 3.03 -33.40 -28.67
N LYS A 175 2.86 -34.62 -29.19
CA LYS A 175 3.47 -35.06 -30.46
C LYS A 175 4.98 -34.78 -30.45
N ASN A 176 5.52 -34.24 -31.55
CA ASN A 176 6.93 -33.89 -31.71
C ASN A 176 7.26 -32.45 -31.25
N HIS A 177 6.39 -31.83 -30.45
CA HIS A 177 6.63 -30.48 -29.94
C HIS A 177 7.21 -30.52 -28.52
N GLY A 178 8.15 -29.60 -28.24
CA GLY A 178 8.79 -29.46 -26.92
C GLY A 178 7.89 -28.91 -25.80
N LEU A 179 6.56 -28.95 -25.97
CA LEU A 179 5.56 -28.48 -25.01
C LEU A 179 4.37 -29.46 -24.94
N CYS A 180 3.60 -29.42 -23.85
CA CYS A 180 2.30 -30.08 -23.80
C CYS A 180 1.26 -29.31 -24.63
N LYS A 181 0.14 -29.95 -24.99
CA LYS A 181 -0.89 -29.40 -25.88
C LYS A 181 -1.35 -28.00 -25.43
N LYS A 182 -1.65 -27.83 -24.15
CA LYS A 182 -2.06 -26.55 -23.56
C LYS A 182 -1.04 -25.43 -23.82
N HIS A 183 0.23 -25.68 -23.58
CA HIS A 183 1.27 -24.66 -23.73
C HIS A 183 1.63 -24.42 -25.21
N TYR A 184 1.49 -25.45 -26.05
CA TYR A 184 1.59 -25.30 -27.50
C TYR A 184 0.49 -24.38 -28.05
N ASP A 185 -0.77 -24.61 -27.65
CA ASP A 185 -1.90 -23.78 -28.06
C ASP A 185 -1.77 -22.34 -27.56
N MET A 186 -1.28 -22.15 -26.32
CA MET A 186 -0.93 -20.82 -25.79
C MET A 186 0.17 -20.12 -26.59
N GLN A 187 1.18 -20.86 -27.06
CA GLN A 187 2.25 -20.31 -27.87
C GLN A 187 1.75 -19.87 -29.26
N ILE A 188 0.90 -20.66 -29.90
CA ILE A 188 0.27 -20.31 -31.18
C ILE A 188 -0.59 -19.07 -31.03
N THR A 189 -1.51 -19.07 -30.06
CA THR A 189 -2.41 -17.93 -29.80
C THR A 189 -1.65 -16.64 -29.50
N SER A 190 -0.56 -16.71 -28.73
CA SER A 190 0.31 -15.55 -28.49
C SER A 190 1.03 -15.08 -29.76
N HIS A 191 1.49 -16.00 -30.61
CA HIS A 191 2.17 -15.67 -31.86
C HIS A 191 1.22 -15.04 -32.89
N ASP A 192 -0.01 -15.54 -32.98
CA ASP A 192 -1.05 -14.99 -33.86
C ASP A 192 -1.51 -13.60 -33.36
N TYR A 193 -1.56 -13.40 -32.04
CA TYR A 193 -1.78 -12.09 -31.44
C TYR A 193 -0.61 -11.12 -31.72
N SER A 194 0.64 -11.58 -31.63
CA SER A 194 1.81 -10.77 -31.98
C SER A 194 1.81 -10.37 -33.47
N LYS A 195 1.48 -11.30 -34.37
CA LYS A 195 1.36 -11.01 -35.81
C LYS A 195 0.25 -10.00 -36.11
N SER A 196 -0.96 -10.21 -35.57
CA SER A 196 -2.09 -9.28 -35.74
C SER A 196 -1.80 -7.89 -35.16
N ARG A 197 -1.13 -7.80 -34.02
CA ARG A 197 -0.66 -6.51 -33.46
C ARG A 197 0.37 -5.81 -34.35
N THR A 198 1.29 -6.57 -34.95
CA THR A 198 2.31 -6.02 -35.87
C THR A 198 1.66 -5.48 -37.15
N VAL A 199 0.65 -6.18 -37.66
CA VAL A 199 -0.21 -5.76 -38.78
C VAL A 199 -0.96 -4.48 -38.42
N ILE A 200 -1.65 -4.41 -37.28
CA ILE A 200 -2.37 -3.19 -36.82
C ILE A 200 -1.43 -2.00 -36.70
N ILE A 201 -0.22 -2.18 -36.16
CA ILE A 201 0.77 -1.09 -36.05
C ILE A 201 1.25 -0.62 -37.44
N LYS A 202 1.42 -1.54 -38.39
CA LYS A 202 1.87 -1.22 -39.76
C LYS A 202 0.82 -0.43 -40.55
N TYR A 203 -0.46 -0.84 -40.47
CA TYR A 203 -1.57 -0.13 -41.11
C TYR A 203 -1.95 1.17 -40.37
N GLY A 204 -1.82 1.22 -39.04
CA GLY A 204 -2.04 2.43 -38.25
C GLY A 204 -1.01 3.53 -38.54
N LYS A 205 0.24 3.18 -38.84
CA LYS A 205 1.28 4.16 -39.26
C LYS A 205 1.08 4.66 -40.69
N ALA A 206 0.65 3.79 -41.62
CA ALA A 206 0.40 4.18 -43.01
C ALA A 206 -0.72 5.23 -43.15
N ASN A 207 -1.76 5.13 -42.30
CA ASN A 207 -2.86 6.08 -42.29
C ASN A 207 -2.54 7.43 -41.62
N MET A 208 -1.45 7.54 -40.84
CA MET A 208 -1.02 8.82 -40.26
C MET A 208 -0.12 9.62 -41.22
N SER A 209 0.54 8.97 -42.17
CA SER A 209 1.37 9.63 -43.20
C SER A 209 0.59 10.22 -44.39
N ASN A 210 -0.70 9.90 -44.53
CA ASN A 210 -1.58 10.42 -45.59
C ASN A 210 -2.53 11.56 -45.12
N VAL A 211 -2.41 12.01 -43.87
CA VAL A 211 -3.23 13.11 -43.31
C VAL A 211 -2.45 14.44 -43.26
N GLN A 212 -1.27 14.51 -43.87
CA GLN A 212 -0.43 15.71 -43.94
C GLN A 212 -0.04 16.10 -45.37
N LYS A 213 -0.97 16.01 -46.32
CA LYS A 213 -0.85 16.67 -47.63
C LYS A 213 -2.10 17.48 -47.93
#